data_AF-A0ABD0NS81-F1
#
_entry.id   AF-A0ABD0NS81-F1
#
_cell.length_a   1.000
_cell.length_b   1.000
_cell.length_c   1.000
_cell.angle_alpha   90.00
_cell.angle_beta   90.00
_cell.angle_gamma   90.00
#
_symmetry.space_group_name_H-M   'P 1'
#
loop_
_entity.id
_entity.type
_entity.pdbx_description
1 polymer ?
#
loop_
_entity_poly.entity_id
_entity_poly.type
_entity_poly.pdbx_seq_one_letter_code
_entity_poly.pdbx_strand_id
1 'polypeptide(L)'
;IVRAADCKRVCQIELMPKEKMVALLSGRNRHVHLFPWAALEGADVNFDAKLTETKGCQAMTIGALRPGGPACLLAGVKRQVFCYEITRVKPHHRKLWEVQAPGIAQWLGIIRDRLCVGYPSGFALLAMQGESSPVSLVSPGDPSLAFLAQQPLDALHAMEVGANELLLCFSQLGVYVDATGRRSRTQELMWPATPLAC
;
A
#
# COMPACT_ATOMS: atom_id res chain seq x y z
N ILE A 1 -28.94 -12.94 0.25
CA ILE A 1 -27.98 -11.80 0.31
C ILE A 1 -27.50 -11.72 1.75
N VAL A 2 -26.19 -11.81 1.99
CA VAL A 2 -25.59 -11.71 3.33
C VAL A 2 -25.06 -10.30 3.53
N ARG A 3 -25.34 -9.68 4.68
CA ARG A 3 -24.74 -8.41 5.09
C ARG A 3 -23.64 -8.69 6.10
N ALA A 4 -22.38 -8.64 5.66
CA ALA A 4 -21.25 -9.06 6.47
C ALA A 4 -20.69 -7.99 7.42
N ALA A 5 -20.88 -6.70 7.10
CA ALA A 5 -20.44 -5.59 7.93
C ALA A 5 -21.32 -4.35 7.68
N ASP A 6 -21.69 -3.63 8.74
CA ASP A 6 -22.41 -2.36 8.66
C ASP A 6 -21.42 -1.17 8.53
N CYS A 7 -20.61 -1.18 7.48
CA CYS A 7 -19.68 -0.08 7.18
C CYS A 7 -20.35 1.00 6.32
N LYS A 8 -20.22 2.29 6.70
CA LYS A 8 -20.83 3.41 5.95
C LYS A 8 -20.36 3.49 4.49
N ARG A 9 -19.05 3.60 4.30
CA ARG A 9 -18.37 3.70 3.00
C ARG A 9 -17.11 2.88 3.08
N VAL A 10 -16.95 1.92 2.18
CA VAL A 10 -15.72 1.13 2.05
C VAL A 10 -14.88 1.74 0.95
N CYS A 11 -13.66 2.14 1.27
CA CYS A 11 -12.73 2.75 0.33
C CYS A 11 -11.79 1.72 -0.30
N GLN A 12 -11.44 0.66 0.43
CA GLN A 12 -10.56 -0.40 -0.03
C GLN A 12 -10.85 -1.69 0.76
N ILE A 13 -10.66 -2.84 0.12
CA ILE A 13 -10.86 -4.17 0.68
C ILE A 13 -9.57 -4.97 0.44
N GLU A 14 -9.07 -5.61 1.48
CA GLU A 14 -7.91 -6.49 1.42
C GLU A 14 -8.25 -7.86 2.02
N LEU A 15 -7.97 -8.93 1.26
CA LEU A 15 -8.27 -10.30 1.67
C LEU A 15 -7.00 -11.00 2.17
N MET A 16 -7.11 -11.72 3.28
CA MET A 16 -6.04 -12.53 3.86
C MET A 16 -6.52 -13.99 3.99
N PRO A 17 -6.47 -14.78 2.89
CA PRO A 17 -7.00 -16.14 2.87
C PRO A 17 -6.38 -17.09 3.89
N LYS A 18 -5.07 -16.96 4.09
CA LYS A 18 -4.33 -17.79 5.04
C LYS A 18 -4.83 -17.56 6.47
N GLU A 19 -5.16 -16.34 6.85
CA GLU A 19 -5.69 -16.00 8.16
C GLU A 19 -7.22 -16.08 8.20
N LYS A 20 -7.90 -16.30 7.08
CA LYS A 20 -9.37 -16.19 6.95
C LYS A 20 -9.89 -14.85 7.50
N MET A 21 -9.19 -13.78 7.17
CA MET A 21 -9.52 -12.42 7.58
C MET A 21 -9.74 -11.52 6.35
N VAL A 22 -10.51 -10.45 6.54
CA VAL A 22 -10.65 -9.34 5.60
C VAL A 22 -10.38 -8.04 6.35
N ALA A 23 -9.63 -7.14 5.72
CA ALA A 23 -9.41 -5.78 6.18
C ALA A 23 -10.22 -4.81 5.32
N LEU A 24 -10.99 -3.94 5.96
CA LEU A 24 -11.79 -2.91 5.30
C LEU A 24 -11.27 -1.54 5.72
N LEU A 25 -10.85 -0.73 4.75
CA LEU A 25 -10.63 0.69 4.97
C LEU A 25 -11.97 1.39 4.83
N SER A 26 -12.54 1.88 5.92
CA SER A 26 -13.94 2.32 5.91
C SER A 26 -14.25 3.53 6.77
N GLY A 27 -15.42 4.12 6.49
CA GLY A 27 -16.00 5.25 7.22
C GLY A 27 -15.42 6.62 6.85
N ARG A 28 -15.99 7.67 7.47
CA ARG A 28 -15.58 9.07 7.26
C ARG A 28 -14.14 9.32 7.73
N ASN A 29 -13.76 8.64 8.82
CA ASN A 29 -12.43 8.76 9.41
C ASN A 29 -11.41 7.82 8.77
N ARG A 30 -11.79 7.03 7.75
CA ARG A 30 -10.91 6.09 7.04
C ARG A 30 -10.05 5.26 8.00
N HIS A 31 -10.70 4.45 8.84
CA HIS A 31 -10.00 3.49 9.70
C HIS A 31 -9.93 2.13 9.03
N VAL A 32 -8.94 1.33 9.41
CA VAL A 32 -8.90 -0.08 9.07
C VAL A 32 -9.65 -0.89 10.12
N HIS A 33 -10.56 -1.73 9.64
CA HIS A 33 -11.38 -2.65 10.42
C HIS A 33 -11.11 -4.07 9.96
N LEU A 34 -10.94 -5.00 10.90
CA LEU A 34 -10.69 -6.41 10.61
C LEU A 34 -11.94 -7.23 10.91
N PHE A 35 -12.29 -8.14 9.99
CA PHE A 35 -13.39 -9.09 10.14
C PHE A 35 -12.91 -10.50 9.76
N PRO A 36 -13.36 -11.56 10.46
CA PRO A 36 -13.16 -12.93 10.03
C PRO A 36 -14.05 -13.23 8.83
N TRP A 37 -13.66 -14.20 8.01
CA TRP A 37 -14.47 -14.66 6.88
C TRP A 37 -15.83 -15.22 7.28
N ALA A 38 -15.98 -15.72 8.52
CA ALA A 38 -17.27 -16.15 9.06
C ALA A 38 -18.34 -15.05 8.97
N ALA A 39 -17.95 -13.76 9.08
CA ALA A 39 -18.87 -12.65 8.88
C ALA A 39 -19.36 -12.56 7.42
N LEU A 40 -18.52 -12.89 6.44
CA LEU A 40 -18.89 -12.97 5.03
C LEU A 40 -19.87 -14.12 4.74
N GLU A 41 -19.82 -15.17 5.57
CA GLU A 41 -20.72 -16.33 5.51
C GLU A 41 -22.04 -16.10 6.25
N GLY A 42 -22.22 -14.93 6.87
CA GLY A 42 -23.46 -14.55 7.55
C GLY A 42 -23.56 -15.01 8.99
N ALA A 43 -22.45 -15.47 9.57
CA ALA A 43 -22.39 -15.62 11.02
C ALA A 43 -22.59 -14.25 11.67
N ASP A 44 -23.43 -14.19 12.71
CA ASP A 44 -23.57 -13.01 13.55
C ASP A 44 -22.33 -12.90 14.45
N VAL A 45 -21.24 -12.43 13.85
CA VAL A 45 -20.01 -12.15 14.55
C VAL A 45 -20.10 -10.69 14.96
N ASN A 46 -20.47 -10.42 16.22
CA ASN A 46 -20.30 -9.10 16.83
C ASN A 46 -18.79 -8.82 17.02
N PHE A 47 -18.08 -8.70 15.91
CA PHE A 47 -16.65 -8.65 15.79
C PHE A 47 -16.28 -7.54 14.82
N ASP A 48 -15.72 -6.47 15.38
CA ASP A 48 -15.05 -5.43 14.64
C ASP A 48 -13.76 -5.09 15.38
N ALA A 49 -12.65 -5.66 14.92
CA ALA A 49 -11.33 -5.32 15.43
C ALA A 49 -10.82 -4.08 14.67
N LYS A 50 -11.12 -2.91 15.24
CA LYS A 50 -10.69 -1.61 14.72
C LYS A 50 -9.24 -1.30 15.08
N LEU A 51 -8.41 -1.00 14.09
CA LEU A 51 -7.03 -0.54 14.31
C LEU A 51 -7.03 0.97 14.62
N THR A 52 -6.84 1.33 15.89
CA THR A 52 -7.04 2.70 16.38
C THR A 52 -6.05 3.73 15.82
N GLU A 53 -4.82 3.33 15.53
CA GLU A 53 -3.78 4.23 14.98
C GLU A 53 -3.98 4.51 13.49
N THR A 54 -4.83 3.74 12.80
CA THR A 54 -5.09 3.90 11.37
C THR A 54 -6.10 5.01 11.05
N LYS A 55 -6.34 5.94 11.98
CA LYS A 55 -7.26 7.08 11.74
C LYS A 55 -6.74 7.93 10.59
N GLY A 56 -7.53 8.07 9.54
CA GLY A 56 -7.15 8.84 8.35
C GLY A 56 -6.24 8.07 7.40
N CYS A 57 -6.27 6.74 7.44
CA CYS A 57 -5.50 5.88 6.55
C CYS A 57 -5.81 6.17 5.08
N GLN A 58 -4.77 6.37 4.27
CA GLN A 58 -4.83 6.81 2.89
C GLN A 58 -4.67 5.67 1.90
N ALA A 59 -3.85 4.69 2.25
CA ALA A 59 -3.63 3.48 1.48
C ALA A 59 -3.35 2.33 2.46
N MET A 60 -3.75 1.12 2.09
CA MET A 60 -3.32 -0.09 2.76
C MET A 60 -2.86 -1.14 1.75
N THR A 61 -2.11 -2.13 2.20
CA THR A 61 -1.77 -3.31 1.40
C THR A 61 -1.50 -4.49 2.32
N ILE A 62 -1.47 -5.69 1.75
CA ILE A 62 -1.10 -6.92 2.45
C ILE A 62 0.25 -7.40 1.95
N GLY A 63 1.09 -7.82 2.88
CA GLY A 63 2.36 -8.47 2.60
C GLY A 63 2.63 -9.62 3.55
N ALA A 64 3.85 -10.14 3.50
CA ALA A 64 4.38 -11.06 4.50
C ALA A 64 5.81 -10.65 4.83
N LEU A 65 6.20 -10.71 6.10
CA LEU A 65 7.58 -10.39 6.51
C LEU A 65 8.60 -11.46 6.11
N ARG A 66 8.12 -12.67 5.86
CA ARG A 66 8.94 -13.81 5.44
C ARG A 66 8.10 -14.72 4.56
N PRO A 67 8.72 -15.45 3.60
CA PRO A 67 8.03 -16.43 2.79
C PRO A 67 7.26 -17.44 3.66
N GLY A 68 5.98 -17.63 3.36
CA GLY A 68 5.12 -18.52 4.14
C GLY A 68 4.85 -18.08 5.59
N GLY A 69 5.21 -16.85 5.98
CA GLY A 69 4.86 -16.25 7.27
C GLY A 69 3.39 -15.84 7.37
N PRO A 70 2.93 -15.36 8.54
CA PRO A 70 1.61 -14.75 8.67
C PRO A 70 1.46 -13.53 7.76
N ALA A 71 0.23 -13.26 7.31
CA ALA A 71 -0.05 -12.01 6.61
C ALA A 71 0.20 -10.80 7.51
N CYS A 72 0.72 -9.74 6.90
CA CYS A 72 0.92 -8.45 7.52
C CYS A 72 0.10 -7.40 6.77
N LEU A 73 -0.64 -6.59 7.51
CA LEU A 73 -1.33 -5.42 6.99
C LEU A 73 -0.42 -4.21 7.15
N LEU A 74 -0.20 -3.49 6.05
CA LEU A 74 0.51 -2.22 6.06
C LEU A 74 -0.50 -1.10 5.82
N ALA A 75 -0.49 -0.08 6.68
CA ALA A 75 -1.44 1.02 6.63
C ALA A 75 -0.70 2.37 6.65
N GLY A 76 -0.93 3.18 5.62
CA GLY A 76 -0.32 4.50 5.46
C GLY A 76 -1.22 5.61 5.99
N VAL A 77 -0.75 6.36 6.98
CA VAL A 77 -1.42 7.54 7.56
C VAL A 77 -0.49 8.73 7.50
N LYS A 78 -0.80 9.73 6.67
CA LYS A 78 0.11 10.84 6.38
C LYS A 78 1.46 10.30 5.91
N ARG A 79 2.55 10.62 6.62
CA ARG A 79 3.91 10.16 6.34
C ARG A 79 4.31 8.94 7.17
N GLN A 80 3.39 8.32 7.91
CA GLN A 80 3.68 7.13 8.71
C GLN A 80 3.11 5.90 8.02
N VAL A 81 3.86 4.81 8.01
CA VAL A 81 3.36 3.49 7.63
C VAL A 81 3.47 2.55 8.82
N PHE A 82 2.35 1.97 9.22
CA PHE A 82 2.25 1.00 10.30
C PHE A 82 2.20 -0.42 9.73
N CYS A 83 2.91 -1.37 10.34
CA CYS A 83 2.80 -2.78 10.00
C CYS A 83 2.18 -3.56 11.16
N TYR A 84 1.13 -4.32 10.86
CA TYR A 84 0.43 -5.20 11.79
C TYR A 84 0.53 -6.65 11.33
N GLU A 85 1.00 -7.55 12.19
CA GLU A 85 0.82 -8.99 12.00
C GLU A 85 -0.65 -9.32 12.22
N ILE A 86 -1.27 -10.04 11.28
CA ILE A 86 -2.67 -10.46 11.41
C ILE A 86 -2.72 -11.92 11.87
N THR A 87 -3.61 -12.21 12.82
CA THR A 87 -3.74 -13.54 13.41
C THR A 87 -5.20 -13.95 13.51
N ARG A 88 -5.43 -15.27 13.59
CA ARG A 88 -6.77 -15.85 13.79
C ARG A 88 -7.28 -15.71 15.22
N VAL A 89 -6.38 -15.46 16.17
CA VAL A 89 -6.66 -15.46 17.61
C VAL A 89 -6.76 -14.04 18.10
N LYS A 90 -7.70 -13.76 19.01
CA LYS A 90 -7.82 -12.43 19.65
C LYS A 90 -6.46 -12.02 20.24
N PRO A 91 -6.00 -10.76 20.02
CA PRO A 91 -6.74 -9.60 19.48
C PRO A 91 -6.79 -9.48 17.94
N HIS A 92 -6.42 -10.53 17.19
CA HIS A 92 -6.40 -10.63 15.72
C HIS A 92 -5.36 -9.78 15.00
N HIS A 93 -4.66 -8.92 15.74
CA HIS A 93 -3.60 -8.10 15.20
C HIS A 93 -2.54 -7.80 16.25
N ARG A 94 -1.31 -7.57 15.82
CA ARG A 94 -0.22 -7.06 16.65
C ARG A 94 0.60 -6.07 15.84
N LYS A 95 0.74 -4.83 16.33
CA LYS A 95 1.65 -3.86 15.72
C LYS A 95 3.08 -4.38 15.85
N LEU A 96 3.79 -4.43 14.73
CA LEU A 96 5.17 -4.90 14.67
C LEU A 96 6.14 -3.74 14.67
N TRP A 97 5.90 -2.77 13.79
CA TRP A 97 6.75 -1.61 13.61
C TRP A 97 5.98 -0.46 12.94
N GLU A 98 6.60 0.70 12.95
CA GLU A 98 6.19 1.88 12.18
C GLU A 98 7.42 2.48 11.51
N VAL A 99 7.22 3.12 10.35
CA VAL A 99 8.29 3.78 9.61
C VAL A 99 7.79 5.07 8.98
N GLN A 100 8.67 6.06 8.91
CA GLN A 100 8.38 7.32 8.25
C GLN A 100 8.65 7.22 6.75
N ALA A 101 7.62 7.45 5.94
CA ALA A 101 7.70 7.57 4.50
C ALA A 101 8.31 8.90 4.05
N PRO A 102 8.96 8.94 2.86
CA PRO A 102 9.53 10.18 2.31
C PRO A 102 8.50 11.30 2.16
N GLY A 103 7.26 10.95 1.75
CA GLY A 103 6.14 11.88 1.61
C GLY A 103 4.85 11.30 2.19
N ILE A 104 3.74 12.00 1.94
CA ILE A 104 2.41 11.51 2.34
C ILE A 104 2.10 10.27 1.51
N ALA A 105 1.78 9.15 2.17
CA ALA A 105 1.45 7.90 1.51
C ALA A 105 0.18 8.05 0.68
N GLN A 106 0.30 7.88 -0.64
CA GLN A 106 -0.80 7.86 -1.60
C GLN A 106 -1.12 6.44 -2.06
N TRP A 107 -0.10 5.58 -2.12
CA TRP A 107 -0.23 4.18 -2.51
C TRP A 107 0.77 3.33 -1.72
N LEU A 108 0.41 2.07 -1.45
CA LEU A 108 1.29 1.06 -0.84
C LEU A 108 1.20 -0.24 -1.65
N GLY A 109 2.32 -0.94 -1.78
CA GLY A 109 2.37 -2.29 -2.34
C GLY A 109 3.63 -3.03 -1.93
N ILE A 110 3.67 -4.33 -2.17
CA ILE A 110 4.87 -5.15 -1.98
C ILE A 110 5.53 -5.41 -3.33
N ILE A 111 6.80 -5.02 -3.45
CA ILE A 111 7.60 -5.17 -4.67
C ILE A 111 8.96 -5.73 -4.25
N ARG A 112 9.37 -6.86 -4.84
CA ARG A 112 10.65 -7.52 -4.50
C ARG A 112 10.90 -7.68 -2.99
N ASP A 113 9.89 -8.16 -2.27
CA ASP A 113 9.89 -8.33 -0.81
C ASP A 113 10.13 -7.05 0.01
N ARG A 114 9.98 -5.89 -0.61
CA ARG A 114 10.08 -4.57 0.02
C ARG A 114 8.74 -3.87 -0.01
N LEU A 115 8.51 -3.02 0.99
CA LEU A 115 7.38 -2.11 0.99
C LEU A 115 7.65 -1.00 -0.01
N CYS A 116 6.88 -0.94 -1.09
CA CYS A 116 6.85 0.20 -1.99
C CYS A 116 5.83 1.23 -1.50
N VAL A 117 6.28 2.46 -1.30
CA VAL A 117 5.45 3.60 -0.91
C VAL A 117 5.39 4.59 -2.05
N GLY A 118 4.21 4.81 -2.60
CA GLY A 118 3.92 5.93 -3.49
C GLY A 118 3.58 7.19 -2.70
N TYR A 119 4.16 8.31 -3.10
CA TYR A 119 3.93 9.64 -2.53
C TYR A 119 3.95 10.68 -3.66
N PRO A 120 3.56 11.96 -3.42
CA PRO A 120 3.50 12.94 -4.49
C PRO A 120 4.81 13.02 -5.28
N SER A 121 4.71 12.78 -6.59
CA SER A 121 5.81 12.77 -7.57
C SER A 121 6.93 11.77 -7.31
N GLY A 122 6.70 10.72 -6.51
CA GLY A 122 7.74 9.71 -6.28
C GLY A 122 7.26 8.39 -5.71
N PHE A 123 8.17 7.43 -5.74
CA PHE A 123 8.03 6.13 -5.10
C PHE A 123 9.33 5.78 -4.39
N ALA A 124 9.24 5.03 -3.29
CA ALA A 124 10.42 4.50 -2.60
C ALA A 124 10.18 3.07 -2.10
N LEU A 125 11.24 2.27 -2.13
CA LEU A 125 11.28 0.95 -1.51
C LEU A 125 11.87 1.05 -0.09
N LEU A 126 11.11 0.58 0.89
CA LEU A 126 11.49 0.47 2.29
C LEU A 126 11.70 -1.01 2.64
N ALA A 127 12.67 -1.30 3.51
CA ALA A 127 12.80 -2.65 4.05
C ALA A 127 11.59 -3.01 4.92
N MET A 128 11.12 -4.25 4.77
CA MET A 128 10.09 -4.82 5.64
C MET A 128 10.63 -5.21 7.02
N GLN A 129 11.94 -5.50 7.10
CA GLN A 129 12.64 -5.87 8.32
C GLN A 129 14.08 -5.35 8.29
N GLY A 130 14.59 -4.97 9.46
CA GLY A 130 15.96 -4.51 9.63
C GLY A 130 16.17 -3.05 9.19
N GLU A 131 17.38 -2.56 9.46
CA GLU A 131 17.79 -1.20 9.10
C GLU A 131 18.41 -1.21 7.70
N SER A 132 17.66 -0.75 6.71
CA SER A 132 18.21 -0.48 5.38
C SER A 132 17.69 0.87 4.89
N SER A 133 18.56 1.64 4.25
CA SER A 133 18.17 2.93 3.69
C SER A 133 17.06 2.77 2.64
N PRO A 134 16.05 3.64 2.63
CA PRO A 134 15.07 3.73 1.56
C PRO A 134 15.75 3.85 0.19
N VAL A 135 15.22 3.15 -0.82
CA VAL A 135 15.66 3.31 -2.21
C VAL A 135 14.62 4.16 -2.94
N SER A 136 15.01 5.35 -3.40
CA SER A 136 14.14 6.17 -4.25
C SER A 136 14.02 5.52 -5.63
N LEU A 137 12.79 5.31 -6.09
CA LEU A 137 12.51 4.82 -7.44
C LEU A 137 12.41 5.96 -8.46
N VAL A 138 12.50 7.21 -8.00
CA VAL A 138 12.74 8.40 -8.84
C VAL A 138 14.06 9.00 -8.36
N SER A 139 15.16 8.60 -8.98
CA SER A 139 16.50 8.96 -8.51
C SER A 139 16.79 10.44 -8.79
N PRO A 140 17.21 11.24 -7.80
CA PRO A 140 17.62 12.63 -8.06
C PRO A 140 18.89 12.72 -8.91
N GLY A 141 19.64 11.63 -9.05
CA GLY A 141 20.81 11.53 -9.92
C GLY A 141 20.48 11.31 -11.41
N ASP A 142 19.19 11.15 -11.76
CA ASP A 142 18.75 11.01 -13.15
C ASP A 142 18.02 12.29 -13.61
N PRO A 143 18.66 13.17 -14.39
CA PRO A 143 18.06 14.41 -14.85
C PRO A 143 16.86 14.18 -15.80
N SER A 144 16.75 13.00 -16.41
CA SER A 144 15.62 12.68 -17.30
C SER A 144 14.29 12.54 -16.56
N LEU A 145 14.32 12.37 -15.23
CA LEU A 145 13.12 12.26 -14.39
C LEU A 145 12.83 13.55 -13.61
N ALA A 146 13.66 14.59 -13.75
CA ALA A 146 13.53 15.84 -13.00
C ALA A 146 12.20 16.58 -13.24
N PHE A 147 11.55 16.34 -14.38
CA PHE A 147 10.25 16.93 -14.70
C PHE A 147 9.15 16.50 -13.72
N LEU A 148 9.26 15.33 -13.07
CA LEU A 148 8.31 14.86 -12.06
C LEU A 148 8.23 15.81 -10.85
N ALA A 149 9.32 16.54 -10.55
CA ALA A 149 9.36 17.51 -9.46
C ALA A 149 8.77 18.87 -9.83
N GLN A 150 8.54 19.16 -11.12
CA GLN A 150 8.05 20.46 -11.58
C GLN A 150 6.56 20.65 -11.33
N GLN A 151 5.78 19.57 -11.44
CA GLN A 151 4.35 19.55 -11.16
C GLN A 151 4.01 18.36 -10.25
N PRO A 152 3.29 18.56 -9.13
CA PRO A 152 2.88 17.46 -8.27
C PRO A 152 2.01 16.46 -9.04
N LEU A 153 2.44 15.20 -9.07
CA LEU A 153 1.70 14.10 -9.65
C LEU A 153 1.35 13.08 -8.56
N ASP A 154 0.11 12.62 -8.52
CA ASP A 154 -0.27 11.61 -7.53
C ASP A 154 0.31 10.26 -7.92
N ALA A 155 0.94 9.58 -6.96
CA ALA A 155 1.40 8.22 -7.13
C ALA A 155 0.21 7.25 -7.07
N LEU A 156 -0.01 6.50 -8.15
CA LEU A 156 -1.19 5.64 -8.29
C LEU A 156 -0.87 4.16 -8.15
N HIS A 157 0.22 3.68 -8.76
CA HIS A 157 0.58 2.26 -8.74
C HIS A 157 2.05 2.06 -9.13
N ALA A 158 2.65 0.94 -8.70
CA ALA A 158 3.94 0.50 -9.21
C ALA A 158 3.95 -1.03 -9.42
N MET A 159 4.55 -1.50 -10.50
CA MET A 159 4.55 -2.91 -10.87
C MET A 159 5.85 -3.35 -11.55
N GLU A 160 6.27 -4.58 -11.29
CA GLU A 160 7.38 -5.24 -12.00
C GLU A 160 6.96 -5.62 -13.42
N VAL A 161 7.71 -5.12 -14.41
CA VAL A 161 7.46 -5.38 -15.84
C VAL A 161 8.64 -6.10 -16.52
N GLY A 162 9.68 -6.40 -15.75
CA GLY A 162 10.86 -7.14 -16.19
C GLY A 162 11.80 -7.44 -15.01
N ALA A 163 12.85 -8.22 -15.25
CA ALA A 163 13.73 -8.74 -14.20
C ALA A 163 14.39 -7.66 -13.32
N ASN A 164 14.64 -6.47 -13.90
CA ASN A 164 15.16 -5.33 -13.17
C ASN A 164 14.42 -4.03 -13.51
N GLU A 165 13.14 -4.12 -13.86
CA GLU A 165 12.38 -2.98 -14.38
C GLU A 165 11.02 -2.85 -13.69
N LEU A 166 10.67 -1.61 -13.35
CA LEU A 166 9.44 -1.22 -12.72
C LEU A 166 8.72 -0.19 -13.60
N LEU A 167 7.41 -0.33 -13.75
CA LEU A 167 6.55 0.74 -14.22
C LEU A 167 6.00 1.49 -13.01
N LEU A 168 6.22 2.81 -12.97
CA LEU A 168 5.63 3.72 -12.01
C LEU A 168 4.49 4.47 -12.67
N CYS A 169 3.27 4.33 -12.14
CA CYS A 169 2.08 5.01 -12.63
C CYS A 169 1.76 6.21 -11.74
N PHE A 170 1.73 7.38 -12.36
CA PHE A 170 1.33 8.65 -11.77
C PHE A 170 -0.04 9.08 -12.31
N SER A 171 -0.63 10.16 -11.78
CA SER A 171 -1.96 10.63 -12.19
C SER A 171 -2.11 11.05 -13.65
N GLN A 172 -1.01 11.37 -14.34
CA GLN A 172 -1.05 11.84 -15.73
C GLN A 172 -0.18 11.01 -16.70
N LEU A 173 0.74 10.21 -16.16
CA LEU A 173 1.72 9.50 -16.96
C LEU A 173 2.26 8.25 -16.26
N GLY A 174 3.01 7.45 -16.99
CA GLY A 174 3.79 6.33 -16.48
C GLY A 174 5.24 6.38 -16.95
N VAL A 175 6.17 6.04 -16.06
CA VAL A 175 7.61 5.97 -16.38
C VAL A 175 8.18 4.61 -16.02
N TYR A 176 9.14 4.15 -16.83
CA TYR A 176 9.87 2.91 -16.56
C TYR A 176 11.20 3.22 -15.89
N VAL A 177 11.47 2.53 -14.78
CA VAL A 177 12.70 2.70 -13.99
C VAL A 177 13.36 1.36 -13.67
N ASP A 178 14.67 1.39 -13.45
CA ASP A 178 15.43 0.26 -12.94
C ASP A 178 15.37 0.15 -11.41
N ALA A 179 16.02 -0.87 -10.82
CA ALA A 179 16.10 -1.01 -9.35
C ALA A 179 16.74 0.17 -8.60
N THR A 180 17.50 1.01 -9.30
CA THR A 180 18.17 2.19 -8.72
C THR A 180 17.34 3.47 -8.86
N GLY A 181 16.15 3.36 -9.44
CA GLY A 181 15.24 4.48 -9.69
C GLY A 181 15.67 5.36 -10.86
N ARG A 182 16.54 4.86 -11.75
CA ARG A 182 16.92 5.55 -12.98
C ARG A 182 16.03 5.09 -14.12
N ARG A 183 15.79 5.95 -15.10
CA ARG A 183 14.97 5.66 -16.27
C ARG A 183 15.52 4.46 -17.03
N SER A 184 14.68 3.46 -17.27
CA SER A 184 15.04 2.27 -18.04
C SER A 184 14.59 2.34 -19.51
N ARG A 185 13.53 3.11 -19.81
CA ARG A 185 13.03 3.34 -21.17
C ARG A 185 12.85 4.83 -21.45
N THR A 186 13.18 5.25 -22.67
CA THR A 186 12.99 6.64 -23.12
C THR A 186 11.52 7.01 -23.26
N GLN A 187 10.66 6.05 -23.64
CA GLN A 187 9.23 6.28 -23.81
C GLN A 187 8.50 6.40 -22.47
N GLU A 188 7.64 7.41 -22.39
CA GLU A 188 6.69 7.61 -21.30
C GLU A 188 5.29 7.19 -21.77
N LEU A 189 4.49 6.71 -20.83
CA LEU A 189 3.07 6.52 -21.04
C LEU A 189 2.35 7.80 -20.63
N MET A 190 1.35 8.23 -21.40
CA MET A 190 0.53 9.40 -21.07
C MET A 190 -0.92 8.96 -20.95
N TRP A 191 -1.60 9.45 -19.92
CA TRP A 191 -3.02 9.16 -19.73
C TRP A 191 -3.86 10.28 -20.35
N PRO A 192 -4.84 9.97 -21.21
CA PRO A 192 -5.72 11.00 -21.76
C PRO A 192 -6.64 11.61 -20.69
N ALA A 193 -6.80 10.93 -19.55
CA ALA A 193 -7.51 11.38 -18.36
C ALA A 193 -6.93 10.70 -17.12
N THR A 194 -7.12 11.31 -15.94
CA THR A 194 -6.65 10.74 -14.66
C THR A 194 -7.28 9.37 -14.40
N PRO A 195 -6.49 8.29 -14.21
CA PRO A 195 -7.02 6.99 -13.85
C PRO A 195 -7.75 7.05 -12.51
N LEU A 196 -8.95 6.45 -12.45
CA LEU A 196 -9.81 6.49 -11.26
C LEU A 196 -9.61 5.28 -10.33
N ALA A 197 -9.02 4.19 -10.85
CA ALA A 197 -8.72 2.97 -10.11
C ALA A 197 -7.53 2.25 -10.75
N CYS A 198 -6.76 1.55 -9.93
CA CYS A 198 -5.62 0.72 -10.31
C CYS A 198 -5.75 -0.63 -9.62
#